data_AF-A0AAP0WX31-F1
#
_entry.id   AF-A0AAP0WX31-F1
#
_cell.length_a   1.000
_cell.length_b   1.000
_cell.length_c   1.000
_cell.angle_alpha   90.00
_cell.angle_beta   90.00
_cell.angle_gamma   90.00
#
_symmetry.space_group_name_H-M   'P 1'
#
loop_
_entity.id
_entity.type
_entity.pdbx_description
1 polymer ?
#
loop_
_entity_poly.entity_id
_entity_poly.type
_entity_poly.pdbx_seq_one_letter_code
_entity_poly.pdbx_strand_id
1 'polypeptide(L)'
;MKVAVVSRSGREVVKGGVQLNDSATVADLQEAIYQRTKKFYPSRQRLTLPLQPGSKTKPVVLDYKKSLKDFTDGNSDHLTVVFKDLGPQVSYRILFFWEYLGPLIIYPIFYYFPVYQFFGYQGERIIHPVQTYAMYYWCFHYFKRIMETFFVHRFSHATSPLSNVFRNCAYYWTFGSYIAYYVNHPLYTPVNDLQMKIGFGFGLVCQIANFYCHILLKNLRSPDGNGGYQIPRGFLFNIVTCANYTTEIYQWLGFNIATQTVAGYIFLVVAAFIMTNWALAKHRRLRKLFDGKEGRPKYPRRWIILPPFL
;
A
#
# COMPACT_ATOMS: atom_id res chain seq x y z
N MET A 1 37.41 -0.33 -6.31
CA MET A 1 36.64 0.79 -6.92
C MET A 1 36.50 2.01 -5.98
N LYS A 2 36.65 3.24 -6.48
CA LYS A 2 36.36 4.50 -5.76
C LYS A 2 34.99 5.07 -6.18
N VAL A 3 34.11 5.30 -5.22
CA VAL A 3 32.75 5.81 -5.45
C VAL A 3 32.63 7.25 -4.96
N ALA A 4 32.38 8.18 -5.88
CA ALA A 4 32.06 9.57 -5.54
C ALA A 4 30.57 9.69 -5.19
N VAL A 5 30.27 10.16 -3.98
CA VAL A 5 28.88 10.32 -3.49
C VAL A 5 28.54 11.80 -3.47
N VAL A 6 27.74 12.24 -4.45
CA VAL A 6 27.41 13.65 -4.65
C VAL A 6 25.92 13.92 -4.45
N SER A 7 25.56 15.15 -4.09
CA SER A 7 24.17 15.60 -4.07
C SER A 7 23.70 15.90 -5.50
N ARG A 8 22.40 16.21 -5.66
CA ARG A 8 21.86 16.68 -6.94
C ARG A 8 22.51 17.98 -7.45
N SER A 9 23.06 18.79 -6.56
CA SER A 9 23.76 20.03 -6.92
C SER A 9 25.26 19.80 -7.17
N GLY A 10 25.71 18.54 -7.23
CA GLY A 10 27.12 18.19 -7.41
C GLY A 10 27.98 18.32 -6.14
N ARG A 11 27.39 18.69 -4.99
CA ARG A 11 28.14 18.82 -3.73
C ARG A 11 28.50 17.45 -3.18
N GLU A 12 29.75 17.23 -2.79
CA GLU A 12 30.15 15.99 -2.11
C GLU A 12 29.37 15.80 -0.80
N VAL A 13 28.66 14.68 -0.70
CA VAL A 13 27.96 14.27 0.53
C VAL A 13 28.91 13.54 1.46
N VAL A 14 29.85 12.78 0.89
CA VAL A 14 30.95 12.13 1.60
C VAL A 14 32.26 12.67 1.02
N LYS A 15 33.00 13.46 1.81
CA LYS A 15 34.28 14.05 1.39
C LYS A 15 35.25 12.95 0.94
N GLY A 16 35.84 13.13 -0.24
CA GLY A 16 36.82 12.19 -0.81
C GLY A 16 36.23 10.87 -1.33
N GLY A 17 34.91 10.71 -1.32
CA GLY A 17 34.23 9.49 -1.75
C GLY A 17 34.45 8.29 -0.83
N VAL A 18 33.95 7.12 -1.25
CA VAL A 18 34.07 5.85 -0.53
C VAL A 18 34.90 4.89 -1.37
N GLN A 19 35.90 4.25 -0.78
CA GLN A 19 36.68 3.20 -1.45
C GLN A 19 36.12 1.85 -1.02
N LEU A 20 35.75 1.02 -2.01
CA LEU A 20 35.14 -0.27 -1.81
C LEU A 20 35.85 -1.33 -2.64
N ASN A 21 35.77 -2.57 -2.16
CA ASN A 21 36.23 -3.74 -2.88
C ASN A 21 35.42 -3.92 -4.17
N ASP A 22 36.01 -4.62 -5.11
CA ASP A 22 35.46 -4.83 -6.44
C ASP A 22 34.23 -5.73 -6.48
N SER A 23 34.02 -6.53 -5.44
CA SER A 23 32.83 -7.35 -5.23
C SER A 23 31.75 -6.65 -4.41
N ALA A 24 31.95 -5.37 -4.04
CA ALA A 24 31.03 -4.66 -3.18
C ALA A 24 29.68 -4.38 -3.86
N THR A 25 28.63 -4.52 -3.06
CA THR A 25 27.25 -4.25 -3.44
C THR A 25 26.86 -2.81 -3.13
N VAL A 26 25.70 -2.41 -3.65
CA VAL A 26 25.09 -1.12 -3.29
C VAL A 26 24.76 -1.05 -1.79
N ALA A 27 24.43 -2.17 -1.14
CA ALA A 27 24.23 -2.22 0.31
C ALA A 27 25.52 -1.91 1.09
N ASP A 28 26.66 -2.43 0.64
CA ASP A 28 27.97 -2.13 1.26
C ASP A 28 28.32 -0.64 1.15
N LEU A 29 27.99 -0.02 0.01
CA LEU A 29 28.11 1.43 -0.17
C LEU A 29 27.21 2.21 0.78
N GLN A 30 25.96 1.80 0.95
CA GLN A 30 25.04 2.44 1.89
C GLN A 30 25.56 2.32 3.33
N GLU A 31 26.08 1.16 3.72
CA GLU A 31 26.66 0.96 5.05
C GLU A 31 27.91 1.83 5.24
N ALA A 32 28.80 1.90 4.25
CA ALA A 32 29.98 2.76 4.32
C ALA A 32 29.64 4.26 4.42
N ILE A 33 28.58 4.72 3.72
CA ILE A 33 28.05 6.08 3.88
C ILE A 33 27.53 6.31 5.31
N TYR A 34 26.82 5.33 5.88
CA TYR A 34 26.31 5.39 7.24
C TYR A 34 27.42 5.43 8.29
N GLN A 35 28.49 4.64 8.10
CA GLN A 35 29.63 4.65 9.00
C GLN A 35 30.33 6.01 9.06
N ARG A 36 30.42 6.71 7.91
CA ARG A 36 30.97 8.08 7.86
C ARG A 36 29.98 9.14 8.33
N THR A 37 28.69 8.94 8.09
CA THR A 37 27.63 9.89 8.46
C THR A 37 26.46 9.16 9.10
N LYS A 38 26.51 9.00 10.43
CA LYS A 38 25.53 8.24 11.23
C LYS A 38 24.07 8.73 11.09
N LYS A 39 23.84 9.94 10.59
CA LYS A 39 22.49 10.44 10.27
C LYS A 39 21.81 9.66 9.13
N PHE A 40 22.58 9.14 8.19
CA PHE A 40 22.10 8.53 6.94
C PHE A 40 22.17 7.01 7.01
N TYR A 41 21.32 6.38 7.83
CA TYR A 41 21.21 4.92 7.84
C TYR A 41 20.71 4.37 6.50
N PRO A 42 21.01 3.11 6.13
CA PRO A 42 20.84 2.61 4.76
C PRO A 42 19.48 2.86 4.12
N SER A 43 18.37 2.60 4.82
CA SER A 43 17.02 2.78 4.26
C SER A 43 16.65 4.25 3.98
N ARG A 44 17.31 5.22 4.63
CA ARG A 44 17.13 6.66 4.38
C ARG A 44 17.82 7.12 3.09
N GLN A 45 18.75 6.32 2.56
CA GLN A 45 19.55 6.66 1.41
C GLN A 45 18.88 6.20 0.11
N ARG A 46 18.70 7.12 -0.83
CA ARG A 46 18.39 6.78 -2.22
C ARG A 46 19.56 7.14 -3.11
N LEU A 47 20.16 6.12 -3.71
CA LEU A 47 21.29 6.25 -4.62
C LEU A 47 20.80 6.08 -6.07
N THR A 48 21.20 7.00 -6.93
CA THR A 48 20.87 6.96 -8.36
C THR A 48 22.08 7.29 -9.21
N LEU A 49 22.09 6.82 -10.45
CA LEU A 49 23.07 7.27 -11.44
C LEU A 49 22.85 8.76 -11.80
N PRO A 50 23.92 9.51 -12.10
CA PRO A 50 23.83 10.88 -12.57
C PRO A 50 23.03 10.93 -13.88
N LEU A 51 22.21 11.97 -14.03
CA LEU A 51 21.51 12.23 -15.27
C LEU A 51 22.37 13.11 -16.18
N GLN A 52 22.39 12.78 -17.46
CA GLN A 52 22.92 13.65 -18.50
C GLN A 52 22.10 14.97 -18.52
N PRO A 53 22.75 16.15 -18.55
CA PRO A 53 22.07 17.43 -18.66
C PRO A 53 21.11 17.45 -19.85
N GLY A 54 19.84 17.83 -19.63
CA GLY A 54 18.81 17.89 -20.68
C GLY A 54 18.02 16.59 -20.92
N SER A 55 18.38 15.47 -20.26
CA SER A 55 17.59 14.24 -20.36
C SER A 55 16.23 14.35 -19.64
N LYS A 56 15.14 14.00 -20.35
CA LYS A 56 13.79 13.83 -19.76
C LYS A 56 13.59 12.47 -19.07
N THR A 57 14.61 11.60 -19.03
CA THR A 57 14.49 10.25 -18.46
C THR A 57 14.57 10.28 -16.92
N LYS A 58 13.86 9.33 -16.28
CA LYS A 58 13.95 9.18 -14.82
C LYS A 58 15.31 8.59 -14.44
N PRO A 59 15.93 9.05 -13.34
CA PRO A 59 17.21 8.52 -12.90
C PRO A 59 17.08 7.06 -12.50
N VAL A 60 18.06 6.26 -12.93
CA VAL A 60 18.14 4.83 -12.60
C VAL A 60 18.45 4.71 -11.11
N VAL A 61 17.59 4.02 -10.38
CA VAL A 61 17.78 3.75 -8.95
C VAL A 61 18.63 2.51 -8.81
N LEU A 62 19.68 2.59 -8.00
CA LEU A 62 20.56 1.46 -7.71
C LEU A 62 19.83 0.46 -6.81
N ASP A 63 19.85 -0.81 -7.21
CA ASP A 63 19.29 -1.90 -6.41
C ASP A 63 20.32 -2.31 -5.35
N TYR A 64 19.92 -2.32 -4.08
CA TYR A 64 20.79 -2.60 -2.94
C TYR A 64 21.50 -3.96 -3.04
N LYS A 65 20.89 -4.95 -3.71
CA LYS A 65 21.46 -6.31 -3.89
C LYS A 65 22.44 -6.43 -5.05
N LYS A 66 22.45 -5.46 -5.98
CA LYS A 66 23.30 -5.55 -7.17
C LYS A 66 24.74 -5.13 -6.87
N SER A 67 25.67 -5.68 -7.64
CA SER A 67 27.06 -5.29 -7.59
C SER A 67 27.21 -3.87 -8.10
N LEU A 68 28.12 -3.09 -7.52
CA LEU A 68 28.44 -1.76 -8.04
C LEU A 68 29.01 -1.82 -9.46
N LYS A 69 29.67 -2.93 -9.83
CA LYS A 69 30.20 -3.16 -11.19
C LYS A 69 29.10 -3.25 -12.25
N ASP A 70 27.90 -3.68 -11.90
CA ASP A 70 26.75 -3.73 -12.82
C ASP A 70 26.33 -2.33 -13.31
N PHE A 71 26.81 -1.28 -12.64
CA PHE A 71 26.48 0.11 -12.92
C PHE A 71 27.68 0.93 -13.41
N THR A 72 28.81 0.28 -13.67
CA THR A 72 29.99 0.90 -14.29
C THR A 72 30.07 0.54 -15.76
N ASP A 73 30.49 1.48 -16.60
CA ASP A 73 30.75 1.25 -18.01
C ASP A 73 32.07 0.48 -18.19
N GLY A 74 32.10 -0.79 -17.77
CA GLY A 74 33.07 -1.84 -18.13
C GLY A 74 34.56 -1.65 -17.82
N ASN A 75 35.04 -0.43 -17.51
CA ASN A 75 36.47 -0.09 -17.47
C ASN A 75 36.80 1.13 -16.57
N SER A 76 35.90 1.53 -15.68
CA SER A 76 36.08 2.69 -14.82
C SER A 76 36.20 2.27 -13.35
N ASP A 77 37.37 2.47 -12.76
CA ASP A 77 37.61 2.34 -11.30
C ASP A 77 36.86 3.41 -10.48
N HIS A 78 36.18 4.33 -11.17
CA HIS A 78 35.44 5.44 -10.60
C HIS A 78 33.96 5.37 -10.95
N LEU A 79 33.11 5.34 -9.92
CA LEU A 79 31.66 5.43 -10.05
C LEU A 79 31.15 6.69 -9.36
N THR A 80 30.36 7.51 -10.05
CA THR A 80 29.68 8.65 -9.44
C THR A 80 28.23 8.29 -9.15
N VAL A 81 27.80 8.45 -7.91
CA VAL A 81 26.42 8.22 -7.49
C VAL A 81 25.81 9.49 -6.90
N VAL A 82 24.55 9.74 -7.25
CA VAL A 82 23.77 10.85 -6.71
C VAL A 82 23.01 10.35 -5.48
N PHE A 83 23.31 10.95 -4.33
CA PHE A 83 22.65 10.71 -3.07
C PHE A 83 21.44 11.62 -2.91
N LYS A 84 20.32 11.03 -2.48
CA LYS A 84 19.14 11.74 -1.99
C LYS A 84 18.75 11.22 -0.62
N ASP A 85 18.61 12.14 0.32
CA ASP A 85 18.00 11.90 1.63
C ASP A 85 16.47 11.73 1.48
N LEU A 86 15.94 10.58 1.90
CA LEU A 86 14.50 10.30 1.92
C LEU A 86 13.80 10.76 3.22
N GLY A 87 14.56 11.22 4.22
CA GLY A 87 14.07 11.50 5.56
C GLY A 87 13.83 10.24 6.40
N PRO A 88 13.27 10.37 7.62
CA PRO A 88 12.96 9.24 8.48
C PRO A 88 12.09 8.19 7.77
N GLN A 89 12.52 6.93 7.83
CA GLN A 89 11.86 5.81 7.20
C GLN A 89 11.29 4.86 8.25
N VAL A 90 10.22 4.17 7.87
CA VAL A 90 9.56 3.14 8.68
C VAL A 90 9.22 1.95 7.81
N SER A 91 9.18 0.74 8.38
CA SER A 91 8.81 -0.45 7.61
C SER A 91 7.34 -0.38 7.17
N TYR A 92 7.03 -0.97 6.01
CA TYR A 92 5.64 -1.04 5.55
C TYR A 92 4.72 -1.79 6.52
N ARG A 93 5.26 -2.77 7.27
CA ARG A 93 4.50 -3.48 8.31
C ARG A 93 4.00 -2.53 9.39
N ILE A 94 4.87 -1.68 9.92
CA ILE A 94 4.51 -0.69 10.94
C ILE A 94 3.55 0.37 10.37
N LEU A 95 3.79 0.83 9.13
CA LEU A 95 2.89 1.78 8.48
C LEU A 95 1.46 1.23 8.37
N PHE A 96 1.30 0.02 7.83
CA PHE A 96 -0.02 -0.59 7.66
C PHE A 96 -0.66 -0.98 8.99
N PHE A 97 0.13 -1.37 9.99
CA PHE A 97 -0.39 -1.63 11.33
C PHE A 97 -1.10 -0.40 11.91
N TRP A 98 -0.43 0.76 11.95
CA TRP A 98 -1.02 1.98 12.50
C TRP A 98 -2.18 2.52 11.65
N GLU A 99 -2.07 2.38 10.32
CA GLU A 99 -3.16 2.71 9.39
C GLU A 99 -4.47 1.97 9.74
N TYR A 100 -4.37 0.67 10.04
CA TYR A 100 -5.53 -0.20 10.29
C TYR A 100 -5.94 -0.27 11.77
N LEU A 101 -5.04 0.01 12.70
CA LEU A 101 -5.31 -0.04 14.14
C LEU A 101 -6.36 1.00 14.55
N GLY A 102 -6.29 2.21 13.99
CA GLY A 102 -7.24 3.28 14.32
C GLY A 102 -8.69 2.88 14.04
N PRO A 103 -9.07 2.55 12.80
CA PRO A 103 -10.44 2.14 12.50
C PRO A 103 -10.91 0.92 13.30
N LEU A 104 -10.01 0.00 13.67
CA LEU A 104 -10.31 -1.15 14.52
C LEU A 104 -10.68 -0.75 15.96
N ILE A 105 -10.04 0.28 16.51
CA ILE A 105 -10.30 0.77 17.88
C ILE A 105 -11.43 1.79 17.91
N ILE A 106 -11.42 2.74 16.96
CA ILE A 106 -12.34 3.87 16.91
C ILE A 106 -13.78 3.40 16.71
N TYR A 107 -14.02 2.42 15.83
CA TYR A 107 -15.39 1.99 15.54
C TYR A 107 -16.09 1.41 16.80
N PRO A 108 -15.48 0.48 17.56
CA PRO A 108 -16.01 0.04 18.85
C PRO A 108 -16.26 1.16 19.85
N ILE A 109 -15.49 2.26 19.83
CA ILE A 109 -15.71 3.39 20.73
C ILE A 109 -17.11 4.00 20.48
N PHE A 110 -17.49 4.23 19.23
CA PHE A 110 -18.83 4.71 18.89
C PHE A 110 -19.94 3.67 19.18
N TYR A 111 -19.62 2.38 19.12
CA TYR A 111 -20.60 1.33 19.37
C TYR A 111 -20.84 1.07 20.86
N TYR A 112 -19.81 1.02 21.71
CA TYR A 112 -19.95 0.63 23.12
C TYR A 112 -20.08 1.81 24.08
N PHE A 113 -19.45 2.95 23.79
CA PHE A 113 -19.41 4.08 24.72
C PHE A 113 -20.50 5.10 24.39
N PRO A 114 -20.95 5.90 25.38
CA PRO A 114 -21.98 6.92 25.20
C PRO A 114 -21.44 8.18 24.50
N VAL A 115 -20.72 8.01 23.38
CA VAL A 115 -20.06 9.10 22.64
C VAL A 115 -21.05 10.22 22.28
N TYR A 116 -22.28 9.87 21.92
CA TYR A 116 -23.32 10.82 21.53
C TYR A 116 -23.83 11.69 22.69
N GLN A 117 -23.73 11.24 23.94
CA GLN A 117 -24.09 12.05 25.10
C GLN A 117 -23.15 13.25 25.25
N PHE A 118 -21.85 13.05 24.98
CA PHE A 118 -20.87 14.14 24.94
C PHE A 118 -21.14 15.14 23.80
N PHE A 119 -21.88 14.74 22.77
CA PHE A 119 -22.37 15.61 21.69
C PHE A 119 -23.77 16.20 21.96
N GLY A 120 -24.29 16.07 23.18
CA GLY A 120 -25.56 16.66 23.60
C GLY A 120 -26.80 15.81 23.33
N TYR A 121 -26.64 14.57 22.87
CA TYR A 121 -27.78 13.66 22.70
C TYR A 121 -28.19 13.05 24.05
N GLN A 122 -29.38 13.41 24.53
CA GLN A 122 -29.93 12.97 25.82
C GLN A 122 -30.95 11.83 25.71
N GLY A 123 -31.21 11.33 24.50
CA GLY A 123 -32.18 10.25 24.27
C GLY A 123 -31.65 8.87 24.65
N GLU A 124 -32.56 7.92 24.81
CA GLU A 124 -32.20 6.51 24.94
C GLU A 124 -31.64 5.98 23.62
N ARG A 125 -30.57 5.18 23.70
CA ARG A 125 -29.93 4.58 22.53
C ARG A 125 -30.38 3.14 22.38
N ILE A 126 -31.21 2.89 21.36
CA ILE A 126 -31.59 1.54 20.95
C ILE A 126 -30.57 1.05 19.92
N ILE A 127 -30.00 -0.13 20.14
CA ILE A 127 -29.04 -0.73 19.21
C ILE A 127 -29.78 -1.70 18.28
N HIS A 128 -29.80 -1.38 16.99
CA HIS A 128 -30.38 -2.23 15.97
C HIS A 128 -29.42 -3.37 15.55
N PRO A 129 -29.94 -4.53 15.10
CA PRO A 129 -29.11 -5.62 14.62
C PRO A 129 -28.09 -5.18 13.56
N VAL A 130 -28.47 -4.32 12.62
CA VAL A 130 -27.57 -3.79 11.57
C VAL A 130 -26.30 -3.17 12.17
N GLN A 131 -26.41 -2.42 13.26
CA GLN A 131 -25.29 -1.75 13.92
C GLN A 131 -24.32 -2.76 14.54
N THR A 132 -24.87 -3.80 15.17
CA THR A 132 -24.07 -4.91 15.74
C THR A 132 -23.34 -5.68 14.66
N TYR A 133 -24.02 -6.02 13.56
CA TYR A 133 -23.39 -6.72 12.43
C TYR A 133 -22.35 -5.83 11.72
N ALA A 134 -22.62 -4.53 11.59
CA ALA A 134 -21.67 -3.57 11.04
C ALA A 134 -20.40 -3.49 11.90
N MET A 135 -20.54 -3.48 13.23
CA MET A 135 -19.41 -3.49 14.17
C MET A 135 -18.54 -4.72 13.99
N TYR A 136 -19.15 -5.93 13.98
CA TYR A 136 -18.38 -7.16 13.77
C TYR A 136 -17.74 -7.23 12.39
N TYR A 137 -18.47 -6.87 11.33
CA TYR A 137 -17.96 -6.84 9.97
C TYR A 137 -16.75 -5.89 9.84
N TRP A 138 -16.87 -4.68 10.41
CA TRP A 138 -15.84 -3.66 10.39
C TRP A 138 -14.59 -4.11 11.15
N CYS A 139 -14.77 -4.62 12.37
CA CYS A 139 -13.66 -5.11 13.18
C CYS A 139 -12.97 -6.30 12.51
N PHE A 140 -13.75 -7.24 11.97
CA PHE A 140 -13.21 -8.36 11.21
C PHE A 140 -12.42 -7.90 10.00
N HIS A 141 -12.89 -6.88 9.26
CA HIS A 141 -12.14 -6.29 8.16
C HIS A 141 -10.76 -5.81 8.61
N TYR A 142 -10.70 -4.88 9.56
CA TYR A 142 -9.43 -4.27 9.95
C TYR A 142 -8.52 -5.24 10.69
N PHE A 143 -9.06 -6.16 11.49
CA PHE A 143 -8.31 -7.25 12.08
C PHE A 143 -7.67 -8.12 11.00
N LYS A 144 -8.44 -8.56 9.99
CA LYS A 144 -7.92 -9.31 8.84
C LYS A 144 -6.80 -8.55 8.14
N ARG A 145 -6.96 -7.25 7.89
CA ARG A 145 -5.92 -6.41 7.24
C ARG A 145 -4.64 -6.32 8.06
N ILE A 146 -4.74 -6.24 9.38
CA ILE A 146 -3.58 -6.29 10.29
C ILE A 146 -2.89 -7.66 10.20
N MET A 147 -3.65 -8.76 10.30
CA MET A 147 -3.11 -10.12 10.19
C MET A 147 -2.46 -10.37 8.82
N GLU A 148 -3.09 -9.94 7.73
CA GLU A 148 -2.52 -10.00 6.38
C GLU A 148 -1.19 -9.25 6.30
N THR A 149 -1.08 -8.10 6.95
CA THR A 149 0.15 -7.28 6.96
C THR A 149 1.33 -8.02 7.59
N PHE A 150 1.11 -8.77 8.67
CA PHE A 150 2.16 -9.50 9.36
C PHE A 150 2.45 -10.87 8.75
N PHE A 151 1.41 -11.59 8.31
CA PHE A 151 1.52 -13.02 7.99
C PHE A 151 1.38 -13.36 6.48
N VAL A 152 0.83 -12.45 5.67
CA VAL A 152 0.55 -12.69 4.25
C VAL A 152 1.41 -11.81 3.34
N HIS A 153 1.43 -10.50 3.57
CA HIS A 153 2.05 -9.55 2.66
C HIS A 153 3.59 -9.71 2.59
N ARG A 154 4.11 -9.81 1.36
CA ARG A 154 5.54 -9.75 1.03
C ARG A 154 5.82 -8.45 0.29
N PHE A 155 6.49 -7.50 0.93
CA PHE A 155 6.76 -6.17 0.36
C PHE A 155 8.02 -6.18 -0.50
N SER A 156 8.00 -5.50 -1.65
CA SER A 156 9.17 -5.35 -2.53
C SER A 156 10.13 -4.23 -2.11
N HIS A 157 9.61 -3.24 -1.39
CA HIS A 157 10.42 -2.21 -0.75
C HIS A 157 10.33 -2.42 0.76
N ALA A 158 11.46 -2.27 1.45
CA ALA A 158 11.51 -2.49 2.89
C ALA A 158 10.80 -1.38 3.68
N THR A 159 10.87 -0.12 3.20
CA THR A 159 10.45 1.05 3.98
C THR A 159 9.70 2.10 3.18
N SER A 160 9.00 2.97 3.92
CA SER A 160 8.26 4.14 3.46
C SER A 160 8.63 5.36 4.31
N PRO A 161 8.57 6.59 3.77
CA PRO A 161 8.70 7.81 4.58
C PRO A 161 7.72 7.86 5.75
N LEU A 162 8.19 8.26 6.92
CA LEU A 162 7.38 8.33 8.15
C LEU A 162 6.15 9.25 8.00
N SER A 163 6.26 10.33 7.22
CA SER A 163 5.14 11.23 6.92
C SER A 163 3.95 10.52 6.26
N ASN A 164 4.19 9.41 5.54
CA ASN A 164 3.12 8.61 4.95
C ASN A 164 2.29 7.90 6.03
N VAL A 165 2.86 7.57 7.20
CA VAL A 165 2.09 6.99 8.31
C VAL A 165 1.02 7.97 8.76
N PHE A 166 1.39 9.21 9.04
CA PHE A 166 0.45 10.24 9.48
C PHE A 166 -0.63 10.53 8.44
N ARG A 167 -0.25 10.65 7.15
CA ARG A 167 -1.23 10.87 6.08
C ARG A 167 -2.22 9.70 5.97
N ASN A 168 -1.72 8.47 6.04
CA ASN A 168 -2.57 7.29 5.92
C ASN A 168 -3.46 7.16 7.16
N CYS A 169 -2.92 7.31 8.37
CA CYS A 169 -3.72 7.31 9.60
C CYS A 169 -4.81 8.39 9.55
N ALA A 170 -4.48 9.62 9.17
CA ALA A 170 -5.47 10.68 9.02
C ALA A 170 -6.61 10.27 8.07
N TYR A 171 -6.30 9.70 6.90
CA TYR A 171 -7.32 9.21 5.96
C TYR A 171 -8.20 8.10 6.57
N TYR A 172 -7.58 7.01 7.03
CA TYR A 172 -8.32 5.83 7.50
C TYR A 172 -9.08 6.10 8.79
N TRP A 173 -8.46 6.80 9.74
CA TRP A 173 -9.07 7.07 11.04
C TRP A 173 -10.22 8.07 10.89
N THR A 174 -10.09 9.08 10.03
CA THR A 174 -11.19 10.03 9.77
C THR A 174 -12.38 9.34 9.12
N PHE A 175 -12.17 8.55 8.05
CA PHE A 175 -13.27 7.80 7.44
C PHE A 175 -13.85 6.74 8.39
N GLY A 176 -13.01 6.11 9.21
CA GLY A 176 -13.45 5.18 10.24
C GLY A 176 -14.35 5.85 11.28
N SER A 177 -13.93 7.00 11.82
CA SER A 177 -14.76 7.82 12.72
C SER A 177 -16.05 8.28 12.05
N TYR A 178 -15.97 8.75 10.80
CA TYR A 178 -17.12 9.26 10.06
C TYR A 178 -18.18 8.17 9.86
N ILE A 179 -17.79 6.98 9.38
CA ILE A 179 -18.73 5.87 9.21
C ILE A 179 -19.24 5.36 10.55
N ALA A 180 -18.36 5.17 11.54
CA ALA A 180 -18.74 4.72 12.86
C ALA A 180 -19.76 5.66 13.51
N TYR A 181 -19.56 6.98 13.38
CA TYR A 181 -20.49 7.98 13.89
C TYR A 181 -21.89 7.80 13.31
N TYR A 182 -22.04 7.75 11.98
CA TYR A 182 -23.36 7.72 11.35
C TYR A 182 -24.06 6.36 11.48
N VAL A 183 -23.32 5.25 11.40
CA VAL A 183 -23.92 3.91 11.55
C VAL A 183 -24.37 3.69 12.98
N ASN A 184 -23.62 4.15 13.98
CA ASN A 184 -23.94 3.91 15.40
C ASN A 184 -24.79 5.01 16.05
N HIS A 185 -25.16 6.05 15.28
CA HIS A 185 -25.92 7.19 15.78
C HIS A 185 -27.28 6.73 16.33
N PRO A 186 -27.77 7.30 17.46
CA PRO A 186 -29.07 6.94 18.02
C PRO A 186 -30.27 7.18 17.07
N LEU A 187 -30.13 8.12 16.14
CA LEU A 187 -31.13 8.42 15.10
C LEU A 187 -30.96 7.58 13.82
N TYR A 188 -30.08 6.58 13.82
CA TYR A 188 -29.88 5.71 12.68
C TYR A 188 -31.12 4.85 12.42
N THR A 189 -31.64 4.90 11.19
CA THR A 189 -32.77 4.07 10.75
C THR A 189 -32.26 2.87 9.96
N PRO A 190 -32.45 1.63 10.44
CA PRO A 190 -31.98 0.44 9.76
C PRO A 190 -32.78 0.13 8.50
N VAL A 191 -32.14 -0.58 7.58
CA VAL A 191 -32.81 -1.22 6.44
C VAL A 191 -33.60 -2.45 6.89
N ASN A 192 -34.42 -3.02 6.01
CA ASN A 192 -35.12 -4.26 6.33
C ASN A 192 -34.15 -5.46 6.50
N ASP A 193 -34.61 -6.49 7.21
CA ASP A 193 -33.79 -7.66 7.56
C ASP A 193 -33.21 -8.39 6.34
N LEU A 194 -33.98 -8.52 5.26
CA LEU A 194 -33.53 -9.18 4.03
C LEU A 194 -32.39 -8.41 3.37
N GLN A 195 -32.53 -7.08 3.21
CA GLN A 195 -31.50 -6.21 2.63
C GLN A 195 -30.22 -6.22 3.48
N MET A 196 -30.36 -6.15 4.81
CA MET A 196 -29.22 -6.25 5.73
C MET A 196 -28.44 -7.56 5.50
N LYS A 197 -29.15 -8.71 5.49
CA LYS A 197 -28.54 -10.03 5.30
C LYS A 197 -27.88 -10.18 3.94
N ILE A 198 -28.53 -9.71 2.87
CA ILE A 198 -27.94 -9.71 1.51
C ILE A 198 -26.67 -8.87 1.47
N GLY A 199 -26.72 -7.64 2.01
CA GLY A 199 -25.58 -6.72 1.99
C GLY A 199 -24.36 -7.28 2.74
N PHE A 200 -24.54 -7.72 3.99
CA PHE A 200 -23.44 -8.31 4.77
C PHE A 200 -22.98 -9.65 4.20
N GLY A 201 -23.89 -10.50 3.72
CA GLY A 201 -23.55 -11.78 3.10
C GLY A 201 -22.69 -11.60 1.84
N PHE A 202 -23.12 -10.72 0.94
CA PHE A 202 -22.34 -10.36 -0.25
C PHE A 202 -20.98 -9.73 0.13
N GLY A 203 -20.99 -8.82 1.11
CA GLY A 203 -19.80 -8.18 1.62
C GLY A 203 -18.76 -9.18 2.14
N LEU A 204 -19.20 -10.13 2.96
CA LEU A 204 -18.36 -11.16 3.57
C LEU A 204 -17.73 -12.08 2.52
N VAL A 205 -18.51 -12.52 1.51
CA VAL A 205 -17.98 -13.32 0.40
C VAL A 205 -16.87 -12.55 -0.33
N CYS A 206 -17.08 -11.26 -0.57
CA CYS A 206 -16.08 -10.41 -1.22
C CYS A 206 -14.84 -10.18 -0.35
N GLN A 207 -15.00 -10.11 0.97
CA GLN A 207 -13.90 -9.97 1.93
C GLN A 207 -13.02 -11.23 2.01
N ILE A 208 -13.65 -12.42 1.93
CA ILE A 208 -12.95 -13.71 1.80
C ILE A 208 -12.23 -13.78 0.44
N ALA A 209 -12.91 -13.38 -0.64
CA ALA A 209 -12.31 -13.32 -1.96
C ALA A 209 -11.10 -12.38 -2.01
N ASN A 210 -11.16 -11.24 -1.30
CA ASN A 210 -10.04 -10.31 -1.15
C ASN A 210 -8.85 -10.95 -0.42
N PHE A 211 -9.10 -11.70 0.67
CA PHE A 211 -8.05 -12.47 1.35
C PHE A 211 -7.39 -13.50 0.44
N TYR A 212 -8.20 -14.23 -0.32
CA TYR A 212 -7.69 -15.19 -1.30
C TYR A 212 -6.84 -14.51 -2.38
N CYS A 213 -7.24 -13.33 -2.85
CA CYS A 213 -6.42 -12.54 -3.76
C CYS A 213 -5.06 -12.16 -3.14
N HIS A 214 -5.01 -11.81 -1.86
CA HIS A 214 -3.74 -11.51 -1.17
C HIS A 214 -2.84 -12.74 -1.04
N ILE A 215 -3.39 -13.93 -0.81
CA ILE A 215 -2.64 -15.20 -0.83
C ILE A 215 -2.03 -15.43 -2.22
N LEU A 216 -2.81 -15.27 -3.28
CA LEU A 216 -2.31 -15.42 -4.65
C LEU A 216 -1.18 -14.42 -4.94
N LEU A 217 -1.32 -13.16 -4.50
CA LEU A 217 -0.30 -12.13 -4.67
C LEU A 217 0.97 -12.41 -3.86
N LYS A 218 0.87 -13.00 -2.66
CA LYS A 218 2.01 -13.45 -1.85
C LYS A 218 2.86 -14.47 -2.61
N ASN A 219 2.21 -15.39 -3.33
CA ASN A 219 2.87 -16.48 -4.04
C ASN A 219 3.64 -16.03 -5.29
N LEU A 220 3.46 -14.79 -5.74
CA LEU A 220 4.24 -14.20 -6.84
C LEU A 220 5.65 -13.78 -6.43
N ARG A 221 6.01 -13.89 -5.14
CA ARG A 221 7.32 -13.51 -4.60
C ARG A 221 7.87 -14.65 -3.77
N SER A 222 9.18 -14.83 -3.79
CA SER A 222 9.88 -15.75 -2.89
C SER A 222 9.77 -15.27 -1.42
N PRO A 223 10.05 -16.14 -0.43
CA PRO A 223 9.90 -15.79 1.00
C PRO A 223 10.68 -14.55 1.46
N ASP A 224 11.83 -14.29 0.84
CA ASP A 224 12.69 -13.12 1.03
C ASP A 224 12.18 -11.84 0.34
N GLY A 225 11.02 -11.90 -0.33
CA GLY A 225 10.43 -10.79 -1.06
C GLY A 225 11.02 -10.55 -2.46
N ASN A 226 11.99 -11.37 -2.89
CA ASN A 226 12.53 -11.35 -4.25
C ASN A 226 11.52 -11.96 -5.26
N GLY A 227 11.78 -11.79 -6.56
CA GLY A 227 10.97 -12.42 -7.62
C GLY A 227 10.54 -11.51 -8.77
N GLY A 228 11.07 -10.29 -8.86
CA GLY A 228 10.72 -9.35 -9.93
C GLY A 228 9.23 -9.01 -9.96
N TYR A 229 8.79 -8.36 -11.04
CA TYR A 229 7.35 -8.29 -11.32
C TYR A 229 6.93 -9.58 -12.02
N GLN A 230 5.76 -10.11 -11.64
CA GLN A 230 5.14 -11.27 -12.28
C GLN A 230 3.68 -10.93 -12.63
N ILE A 231 3.12 -11.65 -13.60
CA ILE A 231 1.70 -11.52 -13.98
C ILE A 231 0.86 -12.39 -13.02
N PRO A 232 -0.04 -11.80 -12.21
CA PRO A 232 -0.95 -12.59 -11.37
C PRO A 232 -1.83 -13.51 -12.22
N ARG A 233 -2.02 -14.75 -11.80
CA ARG A 233 -2.90 -15.75 -12.45
C ARG A 233 -3.75 -16.46 -11.40
N GLY A 234 -4.88 -17.02 -11.83
CA GLY A 234 -5.84 -17.72 -10.97
C GLY A 234 -6.96 -16.82 -10.46
N PHE A 235 -8.12 -17.43 -10.18
CA PHE A 235 -9.32 -16.73 -9.70
C PHE A 235 -9.68 -15.52 -10.60
N LEU A 236 -10.16 -14.42 -10.02
CA LEU A 236 -10.49 -13.18 -10.72
C LEU A 236 -9.28 -12.54 -11.41
N PHE A 237 -8.03 -12.88 -11.06
CA PHE A 237 -6.88 -12.35 -11.79
C PHE A 237 -6.83 -12.84 -13.24
N ASN A 238 -7.55 -13.89 -13.61
CA ASN A 238 -7.68 -14.31 -15.01
C ASN A 238 -8.49 -13.31 -15.85
N ILE A 239 -9.40 -12.57 -15.23
CA ILE A 239 -10.36 -11.68 -15.89
C ILE A 239 -9.96 -10.21 -15.71
N VAL A 240 -9.50 -9.85 -14.50
CA VAL A 240 -9.13 -8.47 -14.14
C VAL A 240 -7.70 -8.36 -13.63
N THR A 241 -7.11 -7.18 -13.80
CA THR A 241 -5.72 -6.92 -13.42
C THR A 241 -5.57 -6.76 -11.91
N CYS A 242 -6.52 -6.09 -11.26
CA CYS A 242 -6.50 -5.85 -9.82
C CYS A 242 -7.71 -6.50 -9.14
N ALA A 243 -7.71 -7.83 -9.10
CA ALA A 243 -8.78 -8.60 -8.46
C ALA A 243 -8.96 -8.23 -6.98
N ASN A 244 -7.85 -8.06 -6.24
CA ASN A 244 -7.89 -7.66 -4.84
C ASN A 244 -8.64 -6.34 -4.62
N TYR A 245 -8.39 -5.31 -5.43
CA TYR A 245 -9.09 -4.03 -5.36
C TYR A 245 -10.56 -4.16 -5.78
N THR A 246 -10.85 -4.98 -6.78
CA THR A 246 -12.23 -5.25 -7.22
C THR A 246 -13.06 -5.84 -6.09
N THR A 247 -12.55 -6.91 -5.45
CA THR A 247 -13.21 -7.54 -4.30
C THR A 247 -13.30 -6.61 -3.09
N GLU A 248 -12.34 -5.69 -2.93
CA GLU A 248 -12.36 -4.70 -1.84
C GLU A 248 -13.38 -3.59 -2.07
N ILE A 249 -13.62 -3.18 -3.31
CA ILE A 249 -14.71 -2.25 -3.64
C ILE A 249 -16.06 -2.93 -3.39
N TYR A 250 -16.23 -4.17 -3.86
CA TYR A 250 -17.49 -4.89 -3.69
C TYR A 250 -17.81 -5.26 -2.24
N GLN A 251 -16.82 -5.58 -1.41
CA GLN A 251 -17.09 -5.80 0.02
C GLN A 251 -17.66 -4.53 0.68
N TRP A 252 -17.18 -3.34 0.27
CA TRP A 252 -17.65 -2.07 0.81
C TRP A 252 -19.00 -1.66 0.21
N LEU A 253 -19.28 -2.07 -1.02
CA LEU A 253 -20.63 -1.98 -1.59
C LEU A 253 -21.61 -2.83 -0.78
N GLY A 254 -21.26 -4.08 -0.44
CA GLY A 254 -22.08 -4.94 0.41
C GLY A 254 -22.36 -4.34 1.79
N PHE A 255 -21.32 -3.83 2.46
CA PHE A 255 -21.46 -3.08 3.71
C PHE A 255 -22.46 -1.92 3.57
N ASN A 256 -22.34 -1.15 2.49
CA ASN A 256 -23.21 0.00 2.27
C ASN A 256 -24.65 -0.37 1.88
N ILE A 257 -24.88 -1.49 1.22
CA ILE A 257 -26.23 -2.04 1.00
C ILE A 257 -26.88 -2.38 2.35
N ALA A 258 -26.11 -2.93 3.29
CA ALA A 258 -26.60 -3.32 4.61
C ALA A 258 -26.79 -2.14 5.57
N THR A 259 -25.93 -1.12 5.52
CA THR A 259 -25.99 0.02 6.45
C THR A 259 -26.72 1.24 5.90
N GLN A 260 -26.70 1.45 4.59
CA GLN A 260 -27.37 2.56 3.89
C GLN A 260 -27.18 3.95 4.52
N THR A 261 -25.92 4.35 4.75
CA THR A 261 -25.60 5.71 5.23
C THR A 261 -24.95 6.53 4.13
N VAL A 262 -25.25 7.83 4.07
CA VAL A 262 -24.58 8.77 3.14
C VAL A 262 -23.06 8.75 3.37
N ALA A 263 -22.64 8.73 4.64
CA ALA A 263 -21.24 8.67 5.02
C ALA A 263 -20.51 7.45 4.42
N GLY A 264 -21.14 6.28 4.48
CA GLY A 264 -20.58 5.05 3.92
C GLY A 264 -20.51 5.08 2.39
N TYR A 265 -21.50 5.63 1.69
CA TYR A 265 -21.46 5.77 0.23
C TYR A 265 -20.41 6.79 -0.25
N ILE A 266 -20.22 7.90 0.48
CA ILE A 266 -19.13 8.85 0.20
C ILE A 266 -17.78 8.13 0.31
N PHE A 267 -17.57 7.37 1.39
CA PHE A 267 -16.36 6.58 1.55
C PHE A 267 -16.18 5.58 0.40
N LEU A 268 -17.23 4.85 0.01
CA LEU A 268 -17.17 3.89 -1.09
C LEU A 268 -16.70 4.55 -2.38
N VAL A 269 -17.25 5.70 -2.75
CA VAL A 269 -16.87 6.44 -3.96
C VAL A 269 -15.40 6.88 -3.88
N VAL A 270 -14.98 7.47 -2.75
CA VAL A 270 -13.60 7.93 -2.55
C VAL A 270 -12.61 6.75 -2.61
N ALA A 271 -12.91 5.66 -1.91
CA ALA A 271 -12.08 4.46 -1.87
C ALA A 271 -11.99 3.79 -3.26
N ALA A 272 -13.11 3.68 -3.98
CA ALA A 272 -13.16 3.14 -5.33
C ALA A 272 -12.34 4.00 -6.31
N PHE A 273 -12.43 5.33 -6.22
CA PHE A 273 -11.64 6.24 -7.05
C PHE A 273 -10.13 6.07 -6.82
N ILE A 274 -9.69 6.06 -5.56
CA ILE A 274 -8.28 5.88 -5.20
C ILE A 274 -7.74 4.53 -5.70
N MET A 275 -8.48 3.45 -5.43
CA MET A 275 -8.07 2.10 -5.85
C MET A 275 -8.06 1.93 -7.37
N THR A 276 -8.99 2.56 -8.08
CA THR A 276 -9.04 2.55 -9.55
C THR A 276 -7.82 3.26 -10.15
N ASN A 277 -7.43 4.41 -9.59
CA ASN A 277 -6.21 5.11 -10.01
C ASN A 277 -4.95 4.26 -9.80
N TRP A 278 -4.86 3.55 -8.67
CA TRP A 278 -3.77 2.61 -8.42
C TRP A 278 -3.80 1.42 -9.37
N ALA A 279 -4.98 0.90 -9.70
CA ALA A 279 -5.14 -0.19 -10.66
C ALA A 279 -4.72 0.20 -12.07
N LEU A 280 -5.10 1.40 -12.53
CA LEU A 280 -4.67 1.96 -13.82
C LEU A 280 -3.14 2.09 -13.90
N ALA A 281 -2.51 2.56 -12.83
CA ALA A 281 -1.05 2.65 -12.76
C ALA A 281 -0.38 1.27 -12.78
N LYS A 282 -0.93 0.29 -12.05
CA LYS A 282 -0.42 -1.09 -12.02
C LYS A 282 -0.59 -1.77 -13.38
N HIS A 283 -1.75 -1.64 -14.02
CA HIS A 283 -2.04 -2.21 -15.33
C HIS A 283 -1.10 -1.66 -16.41
N ARG A 284 -0.92 -0.33 -16.48
CA ARG A 284 0.04 0.30 -17.41
C ARG A 284 1.46 -0.22 -17.21
N ARG A 285 1.89 -0.40 -15.95
CA ARG A 285 3.21 -0.94 -15.63
C ARG A 285 3.37 -2.36 -16.12
N LEU A 286 2.40 -3.24 -15.85
CA LEU A 286 2.45 -4.64 -16.27
C LEU A 286 2.46 -4.76 -17.80
N ARG A 287 1.65 -4.00 -18.52
CA ARG A 287 1.67 -3.97 -20.00
C ARG A 287 3.01 -3.53 -20.58
N LYS A 288 3.71 -2.60 -19.91
CA LYS A 288 5.04 -2.16 -20.35
C LYS A 288 6.12 -3.18 -20.05
N LEU A 289 6.05 -3.86 -18.91
CA LEU A 289 7.02 -4.88 -18.52
C LEU A 289 6.86 -6.18 -19.31
N PHE A 290 5.62 -6.47 -19.72
CA PHE A 290 5.24 -7.69 -20.43
C PHE A 290 4.64 -7.33 -21.79
N ASP A 291 5.47 -6.76 -22.67
CA ASP A 291 5.06 -6.23 -23.97
C ASP A 291 5.09 -7.28 -25.09
N GLY A 292 5.67 -8.46 -24.86
CA GLY A 292 5.82 -9.51 -25.87
C GLY A 292 7.02 -9.34 -26.79
N LYS A 293 7.90 -8.35 -26.55
CA LYS A 293 9.08 -8.06 -27.37
C LYS A 293 10.34 -8.69 -26.77
N GLU A 294 11.34 -8.98 -27.60
CA GLU A 294 12.65 -9.47 -27.15
C GLU A 294 12.55 -10.74 -26.27
N GLY A 295 11.64 -11.67 -26.62
CA GLY A 295 11.41 -12.90 -25.84
C GLY A 295 10.68 -12.71 -24.51
N ARG A 296 10.24 -11.49 -24.17
CA ARG A 296 9.46 -11.23 -22.95
C ARG A 296 8.02 -11.77 -23.09
N PRO A 297 7.38 -12.25 -22.02
CA PRO A 297 5.99 -12.69 -22.10
C PRO A 297 5.06 -11.49 -22.34
N LYS A 298 3.96 -11.74 -23.06
CA LYS A 298 2.94 -10.72 -23.37
C LYS A 298 1.86 -10.68 -22.29
N TYR A 299 1.53 -9.48 -21.81
CA TYR A 299 0.43 -9.29 -20.86
C TYR A 299 -0.92 -9.66 -21.52
N PRO A 300 -1.75 -10.50 -20.88
CA PRO A 300 -3.04 -10.89 -21.43
C PRO A 300 -4.03 -9.72 -21.46
N ARG A 301 -4.99 -9.77 -22.39
CA ARG A 301 -6.08 -8.79 -22.44
C ARG A 301 -7.03 -9.05 -21.28
N ARG A 302 -7.06 -8.12 -20.32
CA ARG A 302 -7.85 -8.17 -19.09
C ARG A 302 -8.45 -6.81 -18.80
N TRP A 303 -9.60 -6.80 -18.14
CA TRP A 303 -10.13 -5.56 -17.56
C TRP A 303 -9.22 -5.07 -16.43
N ILE A 304 -9.36 -3.81 -16.05
CA ILE A 304 -8.53 -3.22 -15.01
C ILE A 304 -9.11 -3.58 -13.63
N ILE A 305 -10.39 -3.26 -13.44
CA ILE A 305 -11.26 -3.54 -12.29
C ILE A 305 -12.67 -3.87 -12.83
N LEU A 306 -13.54 -4.50 -12.02
CA LEU A 306 -14.98 -4.62 -12.30
C LEU A 306 -15.81 -3.58 -11.52
N PRO A 307 -16.93 -3.09 -12.09
CA PRO A 307 -17.39 -3.31 -13.46
C PRO A 307 -16.48 -2.65 -14.52
N PRO A 308 -16.48 -3.16 -15.76
CA PRO A 308 -15.54 -2.80 -16.82
C PRO A 308 -15.87 -1.44 -17.48
N PHE A 309 -15.95 -0.37 -16.70
CA PHE A 309 -16.21 0.98 -17.23
C PHE A 309 -14.95 1.67 -17.80
N LEU A 310 -13.78 1.00 -17.77
CA LEU A 310 -12.47 1.56 -18.17
C LEU A 310 -11.60 0.57 -18.96
#